data_AF-A0A1G3VIL3-F1
#
_entry.id   AF-A0A1G3VIL3-F1
#
_cell.length_a   1.000
_cell.length_b   1.000
_cell.length_c   1.000
_cell.angle_alpha   90.00
_cell.angle_beta   90.00
_cell.angle_gamma   90.00
#
_symmetry.space_group_name_H-M   'P 1'
#
loop_
_entity.id
_entity.type
_entity.pdbx_description
1 polymer ?
#
loop_
_entity_poly.entity_id
_entity_poly.type
_entity_poly.pdbx_seq_one_letter_code
_entity_poly.pdbx_strand_id
1 'polypeptide(L)'
;MTANRDYRMLLKAGIRAGLKRGWSGFVWMMKIIIPISLFTAMLDWSGFLHHLDFLLKPLMGFLSLPPTAALPLIIGMLSSVYGGIAAMVVLPFSTGQMTLIAVFILMAHALIQEGIIQGNSGIHPLKASLVRVGAAAVTLLLMAPWVGSSTTMPLPAGDLPTVHPAFMEMIRHWAWTTVRLTAKIFFIIMALLTFLELLKTFGWIHPLVRALGPFLRIMGLDQKVGFLWMTAVIFGLSYGGAIIVEEAKSGHLN
;
A
#
# COMPACT_ATOMS: atom_id res chain seq x y z
N MET A 1 3.98 35.33 29.33
CA MET A 1 3.03 35.45 28.21
C MET A 1 3.59 35.02 26.84
N THR A 2 4.92 34.90 26.68
CA THR A 2 5.58 34.55 25.41
C THR A 2 5.43 33.07 25.01
N ALA A 3 5.64 32.13 25.93
CA ALA A 3 5.59 30.68 25.65
C ALA A 3 4.25 30.16 25.08
N ASN A 4 3.11 30.74 25.48
CA ASN A 4 1.78 30.35 24.98
C ASN A 4 1.54 30.89 23.54
N ARG A 5 2.18 32.00 23.18
CA ARG A 5 2.11 32.57 21.83
C ARG A 5 2.90 31.70 20.85
N ASP A 6 4.07 31.20 21.27
CA ASP A 6 4.91 30.31 20.46
C ASP A 6 4.22 28.96 20.21
N TYR A 7 3.61 28.35 21.24
CA TYR A 7 2.88 27.09 21.09
C TYR A 7 1.70 27.19 20.10
N ARG A 8 0.90 28.26 20.18
CA ARG A 8 -0.23 28.48 19.25
C ARG A 8 0.23 28.72 17.82
N MET A 9 1.36 29.39 17.62
CA MET A 9 1.95 29.61 16.30
C MET A 9 2.45 28.30 15.70
N LEU A 10 3.17 27.48 16.49
CA LEU A 10 3.64 26.15 16.08
C LEU A 10 2.47 25.22 15.73
N LEU A 11 1.41 25.18 16.55
CA LEU A 11 0.22 24.39 16.28
C LEU A 11 -0.46 24.79 14.97
N LYS A 12 -0.70 26.09 14.76
CA LYS A 12 -1.31 26.59 13.51
C LYS A 12 -0.43 26.31 12.29
N ALA A 13 0.89 26.49 12.42
CA ALA A 13 1.83 26.21 11.35
C ALA A 13 1.81 24.72 10.97
N GLY A 14 1.90 23.82 11.96
CA GLY A 14 1.86 22.38 11.75
C GLY A 14 0.55 21.90 11.14
N ILE A 15 -0.60 22.38 11.63
CA ILE A 15 -1.91 22.05 11.03
C ILE A 15 -1.99 22.53 9.58
N ARG A 16 -1.61 23.78 9.30
CA ARG A 16 -1.69 24.34 7.95
C ARG A 16 -0.79 23.59 6.97
N ALA A 17 0.44 23.30 7.38
CA ALA A 17 1.39 22.55 6.55
C ALA A 17 0.90 21.10 6.34
N GLY A 18 0.38 20.48 7.39
CA GLY A 18 -0.19 19.13 7.37
C GLY A 18 -1.39 19.00 6.43
N LEU A 19 -2.36 19.92 6.52
CA LEU A 19 -3.52 19.96 5.61
C LEU A 19 -3.10 20.24 4.16
N LYS A 20 -2.13 21.14 3.94
CA LYS A 20 -1.62 21.44 2.58
C LYS A 20 -0.95 20.22 1.95
N ARG A 21 -0.07 19.55 2.70
CA ARG A 21 0.57 18.30 2.25
C ARG A 21 -0.46 17.19 2.08
N GLY A 22 -1.38 17.07 3.04
CA GLY A 22 -2.59 16.23 3.01
C GLY A 22 -3.34 16.32 1.69
N TRP A 23 -3.73 17.53 1.32
CA TRP A 23 -4.45 17.81 0.10
C TRP A 23 -3.66 17.42 -1.16
N SER A 24 -2.38 17.81 -1.23
CA SER A 24 -1.53 17.47 -2.38
C SER A 24 -1.35 15.95 -2.54
N GLY A 25 -1.16 15.22 -1.43
CA GLY A 25 -1.04 13.76 -1.42
C GLY A 25 -2.35 13.08 -1.81
N PHE A 26 -3.48 13.58 -1.31
CA PHE A 26 -4.80 13.09 -1.69
C PHE A 26 -5.10 13.26 -3.17
N VAL A 27 -4.86 14.45 -3.73
CA VAL A 27 -5.07 14.71 -5.18
C VAL A 27 -4.17 13.83 -6.03
N TRP A 28 -2.91 13.65 -5.63
CA TRP A 28 -1.99 12.72 -6.30
C TRP A 28 -2.53 11.29 -6.26
N MET A 29 -3.08 10.87 -5.11
CA MET A 29 -3.69 9.56 -4.96
C MET A 29 -4.87 9.33 -5.91
N MET A 30 -5.73 10.33 -6.04
CA MET A 30 -6.94 10.23 -6.87
C MET A 30 -6.61 10.04 -8.36
N LYS A 31 -5.50 10.63 -8.81
CA LYS A 31 -4.98 10.42 -10.17
C LYS A 31 -4.58 8.97 -10.46
N ILE A 32 -4.32 8.18 -9.42
CA ILE A 32 -3.96 6.76 -9.53
C ILE A 32 -5.20 5.89 -9.29
N ILE A 33 -5.93 6.14 -8.20
CA ILE A 33 -7.04 5.29 -7.77
C ILE A 33 -8.21 5.32 -8.76
N ILE A 34 -8.62 6.51 -9.23
CA ILE A 34 -9.81 6.62 -10.08
C ILE A 34 -9.61 5.86 -11.41
N PRO A 35 -8.51 6.07 -12.18
CA PRO A 35 -8.33 5.37 -13.44
C PRO A 35 -8.15 3.86 -13.27
N ILE A 36 -7.37 3.43 -12.27
CA ILE A 36 -7.10 2.00 -12.05
C ILE A 36 -8.37 1.28 -11.60
N SER A 37 -9.13 1.85 -10.66
CA SER A 37 -10.39 1.25 -10.20
C SER A 37 -11.43 1.15 -11.32
N LEU A 38 -11.54 2.19 -12.17
CA LEU A 38 -12.44 2.16 -13.33
C LEU A 38 -12.01 1.09 -14.33
N PHE A 39 -10.71 1.02 -14.64
CA PHE A 39 -10.15 0.01 -15.53
C PHE A 39 -10.42 -1.41 -15.02
N THR A 40 -10.21 -1.66 -13.72
CA THR A 40 -10.49 -2.96 -13.12
C THR A 40 -11.98 -3.30 -13.15
N ALA A 41 -12.87 -2.34 -12.85
CA ALA A 41 -14.31 -2.55 -12.94
C ALA A 41 -14.76 -2.87 -14.38
N MET A 42 -14.19 -2.20 -15.39
CA MET A 42 -14.48 -2.47 -16.79
C MET A 42 -13.96 -3.84 -17.22
N LEU A 43 -12.77 -4.25 -16.78
CA LEU A 43 -12.22 -5.58 -17.08
C LEU A 43 -13.10 -6.70 -16.50
N ASP A 44 -13.53 -6.55 -15.26
CA ASP A 44 -14.43 -7.50 -14.59
C ASP A 44 -15.79 -7.58 -15.30
N TRP A 45 -16.41 -6.43 -15.56
CA TRP A 45 -17.68 -6.36 -16.28
C TRP A 45 -17.63 -6.95 -17.69
N SER A 46 -16.51 -6.80 -18.39
CA SER A 46 -16.32 -7.36 -19.73
C SER A 46 -16.20 -8.88 -19.75
N GLY A 47 -15.98 -9.51 -18.59
CA GLY A 47 -15.72 -10.94 -18.47
C GLY A 47 -14.33 -11.37 -18.95
N PHE A 48 -13.48 -10.44 -19.38
CA PHE A 48 -12.15 -10.74 -19.92
C PHE A 48 -11.27 -11.55 -18.94
N LEU A 49 -11.44 -11.32 -17.63
CA LEU A 49 -10.71 -12.07 -16.61
C LEU A 49 -11.00 -13.56 -16.62
N HIS A 50 -12.24 -13.95 -16.93
CA HIS A 50 -12.63 -15.36 -17.01
C HIS A 50 -11.91 -16.12 -18.13
N HIS A 51 -11.50 -15.43 -19.21
CA HIS A 51 -10.72 -16.05 -20.27
C HIS A 51 -9.28 -16.39 -19.83
N LEU A 52 -8.77 -15.75 -18.77
CA LEU A 52 -7.46 -16.01 -18.21
C LEU A 52 -7.48 -16.99 -17.03
N ASP A 53 -8.67 -17.46 -16.61
CA ASP A 53 -8.84 -18.34 -15.45
C ASP A 53 -7.99 -19.61 -15.54
N PHE A 54 -7.80 -20.18 -16.74
CA PHE A 54 -7.01 -21.41 -16.90
C PHE A 54 -5.55 -21.24 -16.43
N LEU A 55 -4.99 -20.04 -16.60
CA LEU A 55 -3.63 -19.70 -16.18
C LEU A 55 -3.61 -19.19 -14.73
N LEU A 56 -4.62 -18.40 -14.35
CA LEU A 56 -4.67 -17.74 -13.05
C LEU A 56 -5.08 -18.69 -11.91
N LYS A 57 -5.93 -19.69 -12.17
CA LYS A 57 -6.39 -20.68 -11.18
C LYS A 57 -5.26 -21.40 -10.43
N PRO A 58 -4.28 -22.04 -11.09
CA PRO A 58 -3.21 -22.74 -10.36
C PRO A 58 -2.36 -21.77 -9.53
N LEU A 59 -2.05 -20.59 -10.08
CA LEU A 59 -1.22 -19.60 -9.40
C LEU A 59 -1.92 -18.98 -8.18
N MET A 60 -3.18 -18.58 -8.31
CA MET A 60 -3.96 -18.00 -7.20
C MET A 60 -4.40 -19.06 -6.20
N GLY A 61 -4.71 -20.28 -6.67
CA GLY A 61 -5.02 -21.42 -5.82
C GLY A 61 -3.89 -21.74 -4.84
N PHE A 62 -2.63 -21.66 -5.29
CA PHE A 62 -1.47 -21.77 -4.40
C PHE A 62 -1.47 -20.71 -3.30
N LEU A 63 -1.94 -19.50 -3.58
CA LEU A 63 -2.03 -18.40 -2.62
C LEU A 63 -3.34 -18.41 -1.81
N SER A 64 -4.18 -19.45 -1.92
CA SER A 64 -5.52 -19.51 -1.32
C SER A 64 -6.43 -18.34 -1.73
N LEU A 65 -6.28 -17.87 -2.97
CA LEU A 65 -7.01 -16.73 -3.53
C LEU A 65 -7.78 -17.13 -4.80
N PRO A 66 -8.86 -16.41 -5.14
CA PRO A 66 -9.56 -16.60 -6.40
C PRO A 66 -8.76 -16.04 -7.59
N PRO A 67 -9.00 -16.52 -8.83
CA PRO A 67 -8.30 -16.05 -10.04
C PRO A 67 -8.33 -14.53 -10.22
N THR A 68 -9.45 -13.89 -9.90
CA THR A 68 -9.66 -12.44 -10.00
C THR A 68 -8.73 -11.63 -9.08
N ALA A 69 -8.17 -12.24 -8.02
CA ALA A 69 -7.18 -11.59 -7.15
C ALA A 69 -5.86 -11.31 -7.89
N ALA A 70 -5.61 -11.95 -9.03
CA ALA A 70 -4.41 -11.69 -9.83
C ALA A 70 -4.30 -10.21 -10.25
N LEU A 71 -5.41 -9.55 -10.59
CA LEU A 71 -5.40 -8.14 -10.99
C LEU A 71 -4.84 -7.21 -9.89
N PRO A 72 -5.43 -7.14 -8.68
CA PRO A 72 -4.91 -6.27 -7.64
C PRO A 72 -3.49 -6.64 -7.23
N LEU A 73 -3.12 -7.93 -7.23
CA LEU A 73 -1.76 -8.36 -6.94
C LEU A 73 -0.75 -7.84 -7.98
N ILE A 74 -1.00 -8.05 -9.27
CA ILE A 74 -0.11 -7.59 -10.36
C ILE A 74 0.00 -6.07 -10.35
N ILE A 75 -1.13 -5.37 -10.27
CA ILE A 75 -1.15 -3.90 -10.24
C ILE A 75 -0.39 -3.39 -9.01
N GLY A 76 -0.61 -3.98 -7.84
CA GLY A 76 0.10 -3.63 -6.61
C GLY A 76 1.60 -3.87 -6.70
N MET A 77 2.00 -5.02 -7.23
CA MET A 77 3.41 -5.41 -7.41
C MET A 77 4.16 -4.47 -8.35
N LEU A 78 3.54 -4.04 -9.44
CA LEU A 78 4.21 -3.24 -10.47
C LEU A 78 4.11 -1.73 -10.22
N SER A 79 3.04 -1.27 -9.59
CA SER A 79 2.78 0.17 -9.40
C SER A 79 2.98 0.61 -7.96
N SER A 80 2.01 0.35 -7.08
CA SER A 80 1.99 0.80 -5.69
C SER A 80 0.86 0.10 -4.92
N VAL A 81 0.92 0.19 -3.58
CA VAL A 81 -0.17 -0.23 -2.69
C VAL A 81 -1.51 0.41 -3.10
N TYR A 82 -1.50 1.67 -3.53
CA TYR A 82 -2.70 2.40 -3.89
C TYR A 82 -3.35 1.90 -5.19
N GLY A 83 -2.54 1.53 -6.18
CA GLY A 83 -3.03 0.87 -7.38
C GLY A 83 -3.66 -0.49 -7.05
N GLY A 84 -3.00 -1.25 -6.18
CA GLY A 84 -3.53 -2.52 -5.67
C GLY A 84 -4.88 -2.37 -4.97
N ILE A 85 -5.01 -1.39 -4.06
CA ILE A 85 -6.28 -1.10 -3.37
C ILE A 85 -7.37 -0.65 -4.35
N ALA A 86 -7.02 0.18 -5.33
CA ALA A 86 -7.96 0.66 -6.34
C ALA A 86 -8.56 -0.48 -7.16
N ALA A 87 -7.73 -1.43 -7.58
CA ALA A 87 -8.16 -2.63 -8.28
C ALA A 87 -8.94 -3.60 -7.37
N MET A 88 -8.55 -3.70 -6.10
CA MET A 88 -9.16 -4.63 -5.15
C MET A 88 -10.58 -4.22 -4.75
N VAL A 89 -10.83 -2.94 -4.46
CA VAL A 89 -12.08 -2.50 -3.80
C VAL A 89 -13.33 -2.64 -4.67
N VAL A 90 -13.15 -2.65 -5.99
CA VAL A 90 -14.25 -2.67 -6.96
C VAL A 90 -14.69 -4.09 -7.30
N LEU A 91 -13.96 -5.09 -6.82
CA LEU A 91 -14.25 -6.50 -7.01
C LEU A 91 -14.91 -7.06 -5.74
N PRO A 92 -15.85 -8.02 -5.86
CA PRO A 92 -16.63 -8.50 -4.73
C PRO A 92 -15.87 -9.53 -3.88
N PHE A 93 -14.68 -9.19 -3.40
CA PHE A 93 -13.89 -10.05 -2.52
C PHE A 93 -14.47 -10.14 -1.11
N SER A 94 -14.31 -11.30 -0.47
CA SER A 94 -14.57 -11.45 0.96
C SER A 94 -13.51 -10.70 1.79
N THR A 95 -13.84 -10.38 3.04
CA THR A 95 -12.88 -9.76 3.97
C THR A 95 -11.59 -10.59 4.11
N GLY A 96 -11.71 -11.92 4.09
CA GLY A 96 -10.55 -12.82 4.15
C GLY A 96 -9.66 -12.70 2.91
N GLN A 97 -10.26 -12.69 1.72
CA GLN A 97 -9.54 -12.50 0.46
C GLN A 97 -8.87 -11.12 0.41
N MET A 98 -9.58 -10.05 0.77
CA MET A 98 -9.01 -8.70 0.82
C MET A 98 -7.83 -8.62 1.79
N THR A 99 -7.89 -9.33 2.91
CA THR A 99 -6.80 -9.37 3.90
C THR A 99 -5.55 -10.03 3.32
N LEU A 100 -5.68 -11.20 2.70
CA LEU A 100 -4.54 -11.87 2.05
C LEU A 100 -3.95 -11.03 0.90
N ILE A 101 -4.79 -10.43 0.06
CA ILE A 101 -4.35 -9.52 -1.01
C ILE A 101 -3.59 -8.33 -0.42
N ALA A 102 -4.12 -7.70 0.65
CA ALA A 102 -3.48 -6.56 1.31
C ALA A 102 -2.12 -6.92 1.91
N VAL A 103 -2.01 -8.07 2.60
CA VAL A 103 -0.73 -8.55 3.17
C VAL A 103 0.30 -8.81 2.08
N PHE A 104 -0.10 -9.48 1.00
CA PHE A 104 0.81 -9.75 -0.10
C PHE A 104 1.34 -8.46 -0.72
N ILE A 105 0.45 -7.50 -1.03
CA ILE A 105 0.83 -6.22 -1.62
C ILE A 105 1.70 -5.42 -0.66
N LEU A 106 1.42 -5.43 0.65
CA LEU A 106 2.24 -4.73 1.63
C LEU A 106 3.71 -5.21 1.57
N MET A 107 3.92 -6.52 1.37
CA MET A 107 5.26 -7.11 1.26
C MET A 107 5.89 -6.94 -0.13
N ALA A 108 5.10 -7.01 -1.20
CA ALA A 108 5.59 -7.13 -2.57
C ALA A 108 5.17 -5.99 -3.52
N HIS A 109 4.78 -4.81 -3.01
CA HIS A 109 4.45 -3.66 -3.87
C HIS A 109 5.67 -3.00 -4.52
N ALA A 110 5.41 -2.30 -5.62
CA ALA A 110 6.35 -1.41 -6.31
C ALA A 110 7.73 -2.05 -6.59
N LEU A 111 7.75 -3.32 -7.01
CA LEU A 111 8.97 -4.11 -7.21
C LEU A 111 9.93 -3.49 -8.22
N ILE A 112 9.42 -2.78 -9.22
CA ILE A 112 10.28 -2.09 -10.20
C ILE A 112 11.03 -0.94 -9.52
N GLN A 113 10.30 -0.07 -8.81
CA GLN A 113 10.85 1.11 -8.14
C GLN A 113 11.83 0.68 -7.03
N GLU A 114 11.42 -0.29 -6.22
CA GLU A 114 12.22 -0.84 -5.13
C GLU A 114 13.44 -1.61 -5.65
N GLY A 115 13.29 -2.37 -6.74
CA GLY A 115 14.40 -3.05 -7.38
C GLY A 115 15.47 -2.08 -7.87
N ILE A 116 15.09 -0.94 -8.45
CA ILE A 116 16.03 0.12 -8.86
C ILE A 116 16.76 0.69 -7.64
N ILE A 117 16.04 1.01 -6.56
CA ILE A 117 16.64 1.55 -5.33
C ILE A 117 17.62 0.54 -4.72
N GLN A 118 17.21 -0.71 -4.58
CA GLN A 118 18.03 -1.80 -4.04
C GLN A 118 19.28 -2.08 -4.89
N GLY A 119 19.14 -2.01 -6.22
CA GLY A 119 20.27 -2.09 -7.16
C GLY A 119 21.30 -1.00 -6.92
N ASN A 120 20.84 0.23 -6.72
CA ASN A 120 21.70 1.37 -6.40
C ASN A 120 22.35 1.28 -5.02
N SER A 121 21.81 0.45 -4.11
CA SER A 121 22.38 0.15 -2.80
C SER A 121 23.29 -1.08 -2.78
N GLY A 122 23.60 -1.68 -3.94
CA GLY A 122 24.52 -2.80 -4.06
C GLY A 122 23.89 -4.20 -3.93
N ILE A 123 22.57 -4.30 -3.77
CA ILE A 123 21.85 -5.59 -3.76
C ILE A 123 21.32 -5.91 -5.15
N HIS A 124 21.49 -7.14 -5.62
CA HIS A 124 20.95 -7.53 -6.94
C HIS A 124 19.41 -7.41 -6.96
N PRO A 125 18.83 -6.53 -7.83
CA PRO A 125 17.39 -6.21 -7.81
C PRO A 125 16.46 -7.43 -7.89
N LEU A 126 16.83 -8.40 -8.73
CA LEU A 126 16.04 -9.62 -8.90
C LEU A 126 16.06 -10.49 -7.63
N LYS A 127 17.20 -10.60 -6.94
CA LYS A 127 17.29 -11.43 -5.73
C LYS A 127 16.41 -10.85 -4.63
N ALA A 128 16.47 -9.54 -4.45
CA ALA A 128 15.65 -8.85 -3.48
C ALA A 128 14.15 -8.94 -3.81
N SER A 129 13.77 -8.82 -5.09
CA SER A 129 12.39 -8.99 -5.53
C SER A 129 11.88 -10.42 -5.30
N LEU A 130 12.69 -11.44 -5.62
CA LEU A 130 12.34 -12.85 -5.38
C LEU A 130 12.15 -13.14 -3.89
N VAL A 131 13.02 -12.61 -3.03
CA VAL A 131 12.87 -12.75 -1.57
C VAL A 131 11.56 -12.12 -1.09
N ARG A 132 11.19 -10.94 -1.58
CA ARG A 132 9.94 -10.26 -1.19
C ARG A 132 8.71 -11.04 -1.65
N VAL A 133 8.68 -11.50 -2.89
CA VAL A 133 7.56 -12.28 -3.44
C VAL A 133 7.46 -13.63 -2.74
N GLY A 134 8.59 -14.32 -2.53
CA GLY A 134 8.64 -15.59 -1.81
C GLY A 134 8.17 -15.46 -0.37
N ALA A 135 8.66 -14.45 0.36
CA ALA A 135 8.22 -14.17 1.72
C ALA A 135 6.71 -13.87 1.78
N ALA A 136 6.20 -13.05 0.84
CA ALA A 136 4.77 -12.76 0.75
C ALA A 136 3.94 -14.02 0.52
N ALA A 137 4.37 -14.90 -0.39
CA ALA A 137 3.68 -16.16 -0.68
C ALA A 137 3.67 -17.09 0.55
N VAL A 138 4.81 -17.26 1.22
CA VAL A 138 4.89 -18.07 2.46
C VAL A 138 4.01 -17.49 3.55
N THR A 139 4.00 -16.17 3.74
CA THR A 139 3.13 -15.51 4.72
C THR A 139 1.66 -15.79 4.42
N LEU A 140 1.22 -15.73 3.16
CA LEU A 140 -0.16 -16.07 2.79
C LEU A 140 -0.50 -17.52 3.09
N LEU A 141 0.38 -18.47 2.76
CA LEU A 141 0.18 -19.89 3.05
C LEU A 141 0.00 -20.16 4.55
N LEU A 142 0.75 -19.45 5.39
CA LEU A 142 0.64 -19.57 6.85
C LEU A 142 -0.61 -18.87 7.40
N MET A 143 -1.05 -17.78 6.80
CA MET A 143 -2.19 -16.98 7.26
C MET A 143 -3.54 -17.51 6.76
N ALA A 144 -3.60 -18.11 5.57
CA ALA A 144 -4.85 -18.52 4.92
C ALA A 144 -5.80 -19.35 5.82
N PRO A 145 -5.31 -20.32 6.64
CA PRO A 145 -6.18 -21.09 7.52
C PRO A 145 -6.90 -20.25 8.60
N TRP A 146 -6.33 -19.12 8.99
CA TRP A 146 -6.83 -18.29 10.10
C TRP A 146 -7.73 -17.15 9.64
N VAL A 147 -7.61 -16.77 8.37
CA VAL A 147 -8.26 -15.57 7.81
C VAL A 147 -9.57 -15.91 7.08
N GLY A 148 -9.89 -17.21 6.93
CA GLY A 148 -11.13 -17.68 6.31
C GLY A 148 -11.22 -17.32 4.83
N SER A 149 -10.10 -17.31 4.11
CA SER A 149 -10.07 -17.08 2.66
C SER A 149 -10.54 -18.31 1.89
N SER A 150 -11.19 -18.08 0.75
CA SER A 150 -11.55 -19.12 -0.22
C SER A 150 -10.93 -18.83 -1.58
N THR A 151 -10.66 -19.89 -2.35
CA THR A 151 -10.25 -19.80 -3.76
C THR A 151 -11.43 -19.51 -4.70
N THR A 152 -12.64 -19.49 -4.17
CA THR A 152 -13.87 -19.15 -4.90
C THR A 152 -14.29 -17.73 -4.59
N MET A 153 -14.78 -17.02 -5.62
CA MET A 153 -15.45 -15.73 -5.39
C MET A 153 -16.73 -15.94 -4.59
N PRO A 154 -17.10 -15.02 -3.69
CA PRO A 154 -18.41 -15.01 -3.06
C PRO A 154 -19.51 -15.00 -4.13
N LEU A 155 -20.48 -15.91 -4.01
CA LEU A 155 -21.65 -15.90 -4.88
C LEU A 155 -22.50 -14.65 -4.56
N PRO A 156 -23.09 -13.99 -5.58
CA PRO A 156 -24.16 -13.03 -5.35
C PRO A 156 -25.30 -13.73 -4.60
N ALA A 157 -25.87 -13.08 -3.59
CA ALA A 157 -27.01 -13.62 -2.87
C ALA A 157 -28.23 -13.66 -3.80
N GLY A 158 -28.52 -14.82 -4.39
CA GLY A 158 -29.73 -15.10 -5.18
C GLY A 158 -29.49 -15.97 -6.41
N ASP A 159 -30.19 -17.12 -6.48
CA ASP A 159 -30.18 -18.12 -7.58
C ASP A 159 -30.86 -17.63 -8.88
N LEU A 160 -30.80 -16.34 -9.20
CA LEU A 160 -31.35 -15.83 -10.46
C LEU A 160 -30.28 -15.91 -11.56
N PRO A 161 -30.68 -16.23 -12.81
CA PRO A 161 -29.75 -16.31 -13.93
C PRO A 161 -28.93 -15.02 -14.02
N THR A 162 -27.61 -15.18 -14.15
CA THR A 162 -26.62 -14.12 -14.20
C THR A 162 -26.81 -13.24 -15.44
N VAL A 163 -27.77 -12.32 -15.38
CA VAL A 163 -27.82 -11.19 -16.30
C VAL A 163 -26.64 -10.31 -15.92
N HIS A 164 -25.68 -10.14 -16.84
CA HIS A 164 -24.62 -9.17 -16.65
C HIS A 164 -25.27 -7.83 -16.30
N PRO A 165 -24.89 -7.19 -15.18
CA PRO A 165 -25.49 -5.93 -14.79
C PRO A 165 -25.35 -4.95 -15.95
N ALA A 166 -26.41 -4.18 -16.20
CA ALA A 166 -26.39 -3.21 -17.27
C ALA A 166 -25.17 -2.30 -17.09
N PHE A 167 -24.55 -1.86 -18.19
CA PHE A 167 -23.36 -1.02 -18.13
C PHE A 167 -23.54 0.19 -17.18
N MET A 168 -24.74 0.79 -17.21
CA MET A 168 -25.08 1.91 -16.34
C MET A 168 -25.13 1.54 -14.85
N GLU A 169 -25.59 0.33 -14.51
CA GLU A 169 -25.60 -0.17 -13.14
C GLU A 169 -24.19 -0.44 -12.63
N MET A 170 -23.32 -1.02 -13.48
CA MET A 170 -21.91 -1.22 -13.18
C MET A 170 -21.20 0.10 -12.91
N ILE A 171 -21.37 1.12 -13.77
CA ILE A 171 -20.80 2.46 -13.55
C ILE A 171 -21.32 3.08 -12.26
N ARG A 172 -22.63 2.97 -11.97
CA ARG A 172 -23.22 3.49 -10.73
C ARG A 172 -22.62 2.80 -9.50
N HIS A 173 -22.50 1.47 -9.54
CA HIS A 173 -21.92 0.68 -8.47
C HIS A 173 -20.44 1.05 -8.24
N TRP A 174 -19.65 1.09 -9.31
CA TRP A 174 -18.25 1.52 -9.27
C TRP A 174 -18.11 2.94 -8.70
N ALA A 175 -18.91 3.90 -9.17
CA ALA A 175 -18.84 5.29 -8.73
C ALA A 175 -19.14 5.38 -7.23
N TRP A 176 -20.17 4.70 -6.74
CA TRP A 176 -20.52 4.70 -5.32
C TRP A 176 -19.46 4.05 -4.44
N THR A 177 -18.90 2.93 -4.88
CA THR A 177 -17.82 2.25 -4.17
C THR A 177 -16.54 3.09 -4.15
N THR A 178 -16.18 3.69 -5.27
CA THR A 178 -15.00 4.56 -5.41
C THR A 178 -15.15 5.84 -4.58
N VAL A 179 -16.30 6.51 -4.59
CA VAL A 179 -16.56 7.70 -3.75
C VAL A 179 -16.42 7.37 -2.26
N ARG A 180 -16.97 6.24 -1.80
CA ARG A 180 -16.82 5.80 -0.40
C ARG A 180 -15.37 5.50 -0.03
N LEU A 181 -14.61 4.84 -0.92
CA LEU A 181 -13.19 4.60 -0.70
C LEU A 181 -12.41 5.92 -0.64
N THR A 182 -12.61 6.78 -1.63
CA THR A 182 -11.97 8.09 -1.74
C THR A 182 -12.23 8.96 -0.51
N ALA A 183 -13.46 8.97 0.01
CA ALA A 183 -13.79 9.69 1.24
C ALA A 183 -13.01 9.14 2.45
N LYS A 184 -12.91 7.82 2.61
CA LYS A 184 -12.09 7.21 3.68
C LYS A 184 -10.62 7.60 3.54
N ILE A 185 -10.07 7.50 2.34
CA ILE A 185 -8.68 7.85 2.05
C ILE A 185 -8.41 9.33 2.34
N PHE A 186 -9.35 10.22 1.99
CA PHE A 186 -9.26 11.65 2.29
C PHE A 186 -9.05 11.88 3.80
N PHE A 187 -9.94 11.36 4.64
CA PHE A 187 -9.85 11.57 6.08
C PHE A 187 -8.59 10.94 6.69
N ILE A 188 -8.21 9.74 6.23
CA ILE A 188 -6.99 9.06 6.69
C ILE A 188 -5.74 9.88 6.35
N ILE A 189 -5.60 10.31 5.09
CA ILE A 189 -4.42 11.08 4.65
C ILE A 189 -4.36 12.43 5.37
N MET A 190 -5.49 13.12 5.51
CA MET A 190 -5.55 14.42 6.18
C MET A 190 -5.17 14.30 7.66
N ALA A 191 -5.70 13.30 8.36
CA ALA A 191 -5.34 13.04 9.76
C ALA A 191 -3.87 12.67 9.91
N LEU A 192 -3.38 11.72 9.10
CA LEU A 192 -2.01 11.22 9.17
C LEU A 192 -0.98 12.30 8.87
N LEU A 193 -1.16 13.06 7.78
CA LEU A 193 -0.20 14.09 7.40
C LEU A 193 -0.26 15.32 8.30
N THR A 194 -1.44 15.63 8.85
CA THR A 194 -1.55 16.66 9.91
C THR A 194 -0.80 16.23 11.17
N PHE A 195 -1.00 14.99 11.61
CA PHE A 195 -0.32 14.45 12.77
C PHE A 195 1.21 14.42 12.58
N LEU A 196 1.68 13.95 11.42
CA LEU A 196 3.10 13.91 11.08
C LEU A 196 3.74 15.30 11.11
N GLU A 197 3.04 16.30 10.57
CA GLU A 197 3.55 17.67 10.51
C GLU A 197 3.57 18.35 11.90
N LEU A 198 2.62 17.99 12.77
CA LEU A 198 2.66 18.39 14.17
C LEU A 198 3.88 17.80 14.88
N LEU A 199 4.13 16.49 14.73
CA LEU A 199 5.33 15.86 15.30
C LEU A 199 6.63 16.51 14.81
N LYS A 200 6.69 16.90 13.52
CA LYS A 200 7.80 17.66 12.94
C LYS A 200 7.97 19.02 13.60
N THR A 201 6.89 19.79 13.68
CA THR A 201 6.90 21.16 14.19
C THR A 201 7.26 21.22 15.68
N PHE A 202 6.87 20.20 16.46
CA PHE A 202 7.24 20.09 17.88
C PHE A 202 8.60 19.40 18.13
N GLY A 203 9.30 18.94 17.09
CA GLY A 203 10.59 18.24 17.24
C GLY A 203 10.48 16.84 17.88
N TRP A 204 9.27 16.26 17.88
CA TRP A 204 8.99 14.97 18.54
C TRP A 204 9.40 13.75 17.71
N ILE A 205 9.92 13.96 16.50
CA ILE A 205 10.52 12.89 15.68
C ILE A 205 11.67 12.21 16.43
N HIS A 206 12.63 12.95 16.97
CA HIS A 206 13.80 12.35 17.61
C HIS A 206 13.46 11.52 18.88
N PRO A 207 12.57 11.99 19.78
CA PRO A 207 12.06 11.16 20.87
C PRO A 207 11.36 9.89 20.38
N LEU A 208 10.50 9.99 19.36
CA LEU A 208 9.81 8.85 18.78
C LEU A 208 10.80 7.83 18.21
N VAL A 209 11.85 8.30 17.54
CA VAL A 209 12.96 7.48 17.02
C VAL A 209 13.67 6.75 18.14
N ARG A 210 14.01 7.47 19.21
CA ARG A 210 14.70 6.88 20.36
C ARG A 210 13.86 5.82 21.06
N ALA A 211 12.55 6.03 21.16
CA ALA A 211 11.62 5.06 21.75
C ALA A 211 11.53 3.75 20.95
N LEU A 212 11.70 3.82 19.62
CA LEU A 212 11.74 2.63 18.74
C LEU A 212 13.12 1.95 18.68
N GLY A 213 14.17 2.59 19.20
CA GLY A 213 15.52 2.03 19.28
C GLY A 213 15.64 0.59 19.80
N PRO A 214 15.00 0.19 20.92
CA PRO A 214 15.06 -1.20 21.39
C PRO A 214 14.45 -2.21 20.40
N PHE A 215 13.37 -1.84 19.72
CA PHE A 215 12.76 -2.69 18.70
C PHE A 215 13.68 -2.87 17.48
N LEU A 216 14.34 -1.79 17.05
CA LEU A 216 15.32 -1.84 15.96
C LEU A 216 16.53 -2.75 16.30
N ARG A 217 16.97 -2.73 17.56
CA ARG A 217 18.03 -3.64 18.04
C ARG A 217 17.60 -5.11 18.04
N ILE A 218 16.34 -5.39 18.39
CA ILE A 218 15.79 -6.76 18.31
C ILE A 218 15.78 -7.26 16.85
N MET A 219 15.55 -6.37 15.89
CA MET A 219 15.64 -6.69 14.45
C MET A 219 17.09 -6.81 13.93
N GLY A 220 18.10 -6.67 14.78
CA GLY A 220 19.51 -6.81 14.41
C GLY A 220 20.11 -5.59 13.72
N LEU A 221 19.46 -4.43 13.77
CA LEU A 221 19.95 -3.20 13.15
C LEU A 221 20.88 -2.43 14.11
N ASP A 222 22.05 -2.03 13.61
CA ASP A 222 22.92 -1.07 14.30
C ASP A 222 22.21 0.29 14.45
N GLN A 223 22.53 1.03 15.51
CA GLN A 223 21.90 2.32 15.83
C GLN A 223 22.00 3.34 14.69
N LYS A 224 23.08 3.32 13.91
CA LYS A 224 23.27 4.20 12.75
C LYS A 224 22.30 3.86 11.61
N VAL A 225 22.16 2.57 11.31
CA VAL A 225 21.24 2.06 10.27
C VAL A 225 19.79 2.25 10.71
N GLY A 226 19.50 2.07 12.00
CA GLY A 226 18.19 2.35 12.58
C GLY A 226 17.79 3.82 12.41
N PHE A 227 18.71 4.77 12.63
CA PHE A 227 18.45 6.19 12.43
C PHE A 227 18.20 6.53 10.94
N LEU A 228 19.00 5.94 10.04
CA LEU A 228 18.83 6.08 8.59
C LEU A 228 17.47 5.55 8.12
N TRP A 229 17.10 4.34 8.55
CA TRP A 229 15.83 3.71 8.24
C TRP A 229 14.64 4.51 8.77
N MET A 230 14.74 5.01 10.00
CA MET A 230 13.68 5.83 10.58
C MET A 230 13.51 7.17 9.88
N THR A 231 14.62 7.79 9.47
CA THR A 231 14.60 9.01 8.66
C THR A 231 13.92 8.73 7.31
N ALA A 232 14.20 7.59 6.68
CA ALA A 232 13.53 7.14 5.46
C ALA A 232 12.02 6.96 5.64
N VAL A 233 11.59 6.33 6.74
CA VAL A 233 10.16 6.11 7.05
C VAL A 233 9.41 7.42 7.30
N ILE A 234 10.04 8.39 7.95
CA ILE A 234 9.40 9.65 8.39
C ILE A 234 9.43 10.74 7.30
N PHE A 235 10.49 10.79 6.51
CA PHE A 235 10.66 11.79 5.45
C PHE A 235 10.31 11.26 4.05
N GLY A 236 10.11 9.94 3.93
CA GLY A 236 9.61 9.26 2.74
C GLY A 236 10.72 8.58 1.93
N LEU A 237 10.30 7.61 1.12
CA LEU A 237 11.16 6.74 0.30
C LEU A 237 12.16 7.52 -0.57
N SER A 238 11.81 8.67 -1.13
CA SER A 238 12.71 9.45 -1.99
C SER A 238 13.91 10.04 -1.23
N TYR A 239 13.68 10.56 -0.01
CA TYR A 239 14.77 11.04 0.85
C TYR A 239 15.53 9.88 1.47
N GLY A 240 14.82 8.86 1.95
CA GLY A 240 15.40 7.67 2.54
C GLY A 240 16.31 6.90 1.58
N GLY A 241 15.81 6.62 0.37
CA GLY A 241 16.55 5.91 -0.66
C GLY A 241 17.78 6.68 -1.13
N ALA A 242 17.72 8.00 -1.24
CA ALA A 242 18.88 8.82 -1.59
C ALA A 242 20.00 8.71 -0.55
N ILE A 243 19.67 8.84 0.74
CA ILE A 243 20.66 8.73 1.82
C ILE A 243 21.18 7.29 1.94
N ILE A 244 20.33 6.26 1.76
CA ILE A 244 20.78 4.86 1.78
C ILE A 244 21.75 4.57 0.63
N VAL A 245 21.48 5.09 -0.57
CA VAL A 245 22.39 4.94 -1.72
C VAL A 245 23.70 5.70 -1.48
N GLU A 246 23.64 6.89 -0.88
CA GLU A 246 24.82 7.67 -0.52
C GLU A 246 25.70 6.93 0.51
N GLU A 247 25.09 6.38 1.57
CA GLU A 247 25.82 5.64 2.61
C GLU A 247 26.35 4.27 2.13
N ALA A 248 25.65 3.62 1.18
CA ALA A 248 26.16 2.42 0.54
C ALA A 248 27.40 2.72 -0.31
N LYS A 249 27.41 3.87 -1.00
CA LYS A 249 28.54 4.30 -1.84
C LYS A 249 29.72 4.84 -1.05
N SER A 250 29.48 5.43 0.12
CA SER A 250 30.53 5.94 1.01
C SER A 250 31.29 4.84 1.75
N GLY A 251 30.81 3.59 1.68
CA GLY A 251 31.47 2.43 2.30
C GLY A 251 31.22 2.28 3.80
N HIS A 252 30.32 3.08 4.38
CA HIS A 252 29.98 3.01 5.81
C HIS A 252 29.01 1.88 6.17
N LEU A 253 28.51 1.12 5.19
CA LEU A 253 27.59 -0.01 5.37
C LEU A 253 28.25 -1.39 5.23
N ASN A 254 29.60 -1.45 5.12
CA ASN A 254 30.37 -2.69 5.10
C ASN A 254 31.02 -2.99 6.46
#